data_AF-A0A7Z1KLA5-F1
#
_entry.id   AF-A0A7Z1KLA5-F1
#
_cell.length_a   1.000
_cell.length_b   1.000
_cell.length_c   1.000
_cell.angle_alpha   90.00
_cell.angle_beta   90.00
_cell.angle_gamma   90.00
#
_symmetry.space_group_name_H-M   'P 1'
#
loop_
_entity.id
_entity.type
_entity.pdbx_description
1 polymer ?
#
loop_
_entity_poly.entity_id
_entity_poly.type
_entity_poly.pdbx_seq_one_letter_code
_entity_poly.pdbx_strand_id
1 'polypeptide(L)'
;LAHLLTARGLLPDIRTRLARYYDELFVDEVQDFAGHDFNFLLELCRAEISVLCCGDFYQHTFDTSRDGNVNATLHEDITRYEARFRAAGIMVDCETLSRTWRCSATVCEFITGQLNIRISAHGTHTTQIEIVTDEARSAALHADNTMIKLFYREHHRYGCHSMNWGGSKGLDHFQDVCIVMGANHWMRLIQQKLAALPPSSRNRLYVACSRARGNIYFIPESHLRRFRN
;
A
#
# COMPACT_ATOMS: atom_id res chain seq x y z
N LEU A 1 -19.02 -11.00 8.90
CA LEU A 1 -19.76 -11.98 8.06
C LEU A 1 -19.01 -13.30 7.92
N ALA A 2 -17.73 -13.28 7.52
CA ALA A 2 -16.90 -14.48 7.39
C ALA A 2 -16.96 -15.42 8.60
N HIS A 3 -16.79 -14.87 9.82
CA HIS A 3 -16.89 -15.64 11.05
C HIS A 3 -18.22 -16.38 11.20
N LEU A 4 -19.35 -15.73 10.87
CA LEU A 4 -20.68 -16.32 10.95
C LEU A 4 -20.84 -17.48 9.97
N LEU A 5 -20.36 -17.33 8.73
CA LEU A 5 -20.44 -18.38 7.71
C LEU A 5 -19.64 -19.62 8.13
N THR A 6 -18.44 -19.41 8.70
CA THR A 6 -17.62 -20.48 9.26
C THR A 6 -18.29 -21.15 10.45
N ALA A 7 -18.79 -20.37 11.41
CA ALA A 7 -19.46 -20.90 12.61
C ALA A 7 -20.74 -21.69 12.28
N ARG A 8 -21.40 -21.37 11.17
CA ARG A 8 -22.58 -22.09 10.65
C ARG A 8 -22.22 -23.32 9.80
N GLY A 9 -20.94 -23.62 9.59
CA GLY A 9 -20.49 -24.78 8.82
C GLY A 9 -20.74 -24.67 7.31
N LEU A 10 -20.91 -23.45 6.77
CA LEU A 10 -21.33 -23.24 5.37
C LEU A 10 -20.18 -23.28 4.36
N LEU A 11 -18.92 -23.46 4.81
CA LEU A 11 -17.75 -23.44 3.94
C LEU A 11 -17.78 -24.51 2.81
N PRO A 12 -18.18 -25.77 3.06
CA PRO A 12 -18.26 -26.78 1.99
C PRO A 12 -19.26 -26.39 0.89
N ASP A 13 -20.42 -25.86 1.27
CA ASP A 13 -21.45 -25.42 0.32
C ASP A 13 -20.98 -24.23 -0.50
N ILE A 14 -20.28 -23.28 0.13
CA ILE A 14 -19.69 -22.12 -0.55
C ILE A 14 -18.65 -22.58 -1.59
N ARG A 15 -17.75 -23.50 -1.23
CA ARG A 15 -16.75 -24.05 -2.18
C ARG A 15 -17.41 -24.78 -3.34
N THR A 16 -18.40 -25.64 -3.06
CA THR A 16 -19.15 -26.36 -4.10
C THR A 16 -19.84 -25.38 -5.05
N ARG A 17 -20.42 -24.31 -4.53
CA ARG A 17 -21.05 -23.27 -5.37
C ARG A 17 -20.01 -22.51 -6.18
N LEU A 18 -18.86 -22.19 -5.59
CA LEU A 18 -17.79 -21.49 -6.30
C LEU A 18 -17.31 -22.32 -7.50
N ALA A 19 -16.99 -23.60 -7.29
CA ALA A 19 -16.60 -24.53 -8.34
C ALA A 19 -17.70 -24.83 -9.37
N ARG A 20 -18.97 -24.71 -8.98
CA ARG A 20 -20.09 -24.89 -9.90
C ARG A 20 -20.22 -23.75 -10.93
N TYR A 21 -19.87 -22.53 -10.55
CA TYR A 21 -20.18 -21.33 -11.33
C TYR A 21 -18.96 -20.61 -11.90
N TYR A 22 -17.76 -20.91 -11.41
CA TYR A 22 -16.54 -20.24 -11.79
C TYR A 22 -15.43 -21.26 -12.00
N ASP A 23 -14.63 -21.04 -13.03
CA ASP A 23 -13.39 -21.80 -13.26
C ASP A 23 -12.22 -21.20 -12.48
N GLU A 24 -12.24 -19.87 -12.27
CA GLU A 24 -11.13 -19.11 -11.71
C GLU A 24 -11.61 -18.01 -10.74
N LEU A 25 -10.82 -17.77 -9.68
CA LEU A 25 -11.00 -16.67 -8.73
C LEU A 25 -9.73 -15.82 -8.68
N PHE A 26 -9.88 -14.54 -8.98
CA PHE A 26 -8.83 -13.54 -8.87
C PHE A 26 -9.04 -12.66 -7.65
N VAL A 27 -8.02 -12.52 -6.81
CA VAL A 27 -8.04 -11.68 -5.61
C VAL A 27 -6.90 -10.68 -5.69
N ASP A 28 -7.23 -9.41 -5.94
CA ASP A 28 -6.27 -8.31 -5.89
C ASP A 28 -6.13 -7.77 -4.45
N GLU A 29 -5.00 -7.12 -4.17
CA GLU A 29 -4.65 -6.55 -2.87
C GLU A 29 -4.84 -7.51 -1.68
N VAL A 30 -4.43 -8.78 -1.87
CA VAL A 30 -4.65 -9.88 -0.93
C VAL A 30 -4.09 -9.61 0.48
N GLN A 31 -3.09 -8.75 0.61
CA GLN A 31 -2.51 -8.32 1.87
C GLN A 31 -3.49 -7.54 2.76
N ASP A 32 -4.55 -6.93 2.22
CA ASP A 32 -5.56 -6.23 3.04
C ASP A 32 -6.59 -7.22 3.66
N PHE A 33 -6.54 -8.50 3.30
CA PHE A 33 -7.28 -9.55 4.00
C PHE A 33 -6.70 -9.76 5.40
N ALA A 34 -7.52 -9.51 6.42
CA ALA A 34 -7.13 -9.58 7.83
C ALA A 34 -8.20 -10.28 8.67
N GLY A 35 -7.89 -10.60 9.92
CA GLY A 35 -8.87 -11.16 10.85
C GLY A 35 -9.53 -12.45 10.35
N HIS A 36 -10.84 -12.53 10.49
CA HIS A 36 -11.63 -13.67 10.03
C HIS A 36 -11.70 -13.76 8.50
N ASP A 37 -11.61 -12.63 7.79
CA ASP A 37 -11.69 -12.60 6.34
C ASP A 37 -10.46 -13.25 5.71
N PHE A 38 -9.27 -13.11 6.32
CA PHE A 38 -8.09 -13.85 5.89
C PHE A 38 -8.28 -15.38 6.02
N ASN A 39 -8.84 -15.85 7.13
CA ASN A 39 -9.11 -17.28 7.28
C ASN A 39 -10.14 -17.77 6.26
N PHE A 40 -11.17 -16.97 5.99
CA PHE A 40 -12.18 -17.27 4.99
C PHE A 40 -11.58 -17.35 3.60
N LEU A 41 -10.71 -16.42 3.22
CA LEU A 41 -9.98 -16.47 1.96
C LEU A 41 -9.21 -17.79 1.82
N LEU A 42 -8.45 -18.22 2.84
CA LEU A 42 -7.72 -19.49 2.79
C LEU A 42 -8.65 -20.70 2.61
N GLU A 43 -9.89 -20.64 3.13
CA GLU A 43 -10.89 -21.69 2.91
C GLU A 43 -11.45 -21.67 1.47
N LEU A 44 -11.62 -20.49 0.88
CA LEU A 44 -12.02 -20.37 -0.53
C LEU A 44 -10.96 -20.92 -1.48
N CYS A 45 -9.68 -20.75 -1.12
CA CYS A 45 -8.55 -21.27 -1.90
C CYS A 45 -8.51 -22.81 -1.98
N ARG A 46 -9.32 -23.50 -1.17
CA ARG A 46 -9.49 -24.96 -1.21
C ARG A 46 -10.63 -25.42 -2.10
N ALA A 47 -11.36 -24.52 -2.76
CA ALA A 47 -12.34 -24.89 -3.76
C ALA A 47 -11.66 -25.51 -4.98
N GLU A 48 -12.37 -26.37 -5.71
CA GLU A 48 -11.87 -27.03 -6.93
C GLU A 48 -11.91 -26.07 -8.13
N ILE A 49 -11.21 -24.94 -8.00
CA ILE A 49 -11.05 -23.89 -9.01
C ILE A 49 -9.62 -23.37 -9.01
N SER A 50 -9.21 -22.70 -10.07
CA SER A 50 -7.94 -21.97 -10.07
C SER A 50 -8.08 -20.70 -9.22
N VAL A 51 -7.12 -20.43 -8.35
CA VAL A 51 -7.11 -19.19 -7.55
C VAL A 51 -5.80 -18.46 -7.74
N LEU A 52 -5.89 -17.19 -8.14
CA LEU A 52 -4.74 -16.29 -8.26
C LEU A 52 -4.92 -15.09 -7.34
N CYS A 53 -3.99 -14.97 -6.38
CA CYS A 53 -3.94 -13.83 -5.48
C CYS A 53 -2.77 -12.93 -5.87
N CYS A 54 -3.02 -11.63 -6.00
CA CYS A 54 -2.01 -10.61 -6.22
C CYS A 54 -2.00 -9.63 -5.05
N GLY A 55 -0.81 -9.16 -4.67
CA GLY A 55 -0.67 -8.19 -3.61
C GLY A 55 0.78 -7.86 -3.30
N ASP A 56 0.96 -6.82 -2.48
CA ASP A 56 2.25 -6.37 -1.99
C ASP A 56 2.18 -6.21 -0.48
N PHE A 57 2.81 -7.12 0.27
CA PHE A 57 2.83 -7.15 1.73
C PHE A 57 3.21 -5.79 2.34
N TYR A 58 4.16 -5.07 1.73
CA TYR A 58 4.61 -3.78 2.23
C TYR A 58 3.65 -2.63 1.87
N GLN A 59 2.64 -2.85 1.03
CA GLN A 59 1.51 -1.93 0.79
C GLN A 59 0.27 -2.25 1.62
N HIS A 60 0.39 -3.08 2.68
CA HIS A 60 -0.70 -3.25 3.65
C HIS A 60 -1.01 -1.92 4.33
N THR A 61 -2.23 -1.41 4.10
CA THR A 61 -2.68 -0.12 4.64
C THR A 61 -4.10 -0.14 5.20
N PHE A 62 -4.87 -1.19 4.88
CA PHE A 62 -6.24 -1.40 5.31
C PHE A 62 -6.42 -2.84 5.82
N ASP A 63 -7.45 -3.03 6.64
CA ASP A 63 -7.88 -4.35 7.09
C ASP A 63 -9.34 -4.52 6.69
N THR A 64 -9.63 -5.60 5.98
CA THR A 64 -11.01 -6.03 5.64
C THR A 64 -11.84 -6.35 6.89
N SER A 65 -11.21 -6.93 7.91
CA SER A 65 -11.85 -7.27 9.19
C SER A 65 -10.97 -6.86 10.37
N ARG A 66 -11.56 -6.14 11.33
CA ARG A 66 -10.96 -5.79 12.63
C ARG A 66 -11.67 -6.46 13.80
N ASP A 67 -12.42 -7.53 13.52
CA ASP A 67 -13.21 -8.25 14.50
C ASP A 67 -12.30 -9.04 15.45
N GLY A 68 -12.16 -8.54 16.68
CA GLY A 68 -11.38 -9.19 17.74
C GLY A 68 -9.87 -9.24 17.46
N ASN A 69 -9.18 -10.18 18.10
CA ASN A 69 -7.72 -10.35 18.01
C ASN A 69 -7.28 -11.46 17.04
N VAL A 70 -8.20 -11.98 16.23
CA VAL A 70 -7.88 -13.05 15.27
C VAL A 70 -6.87 -12.52 14.26
N ASN A 71 -5.77 -13.24 14.05
CA ASN A 71 -4.72 -12.86 13.11
C ASN A 71 -4.12 -11.46 13.38
N ALA A 72 -4.12 -10.97 14.63
CA ALA A 72 -3.59 -9.64 14.97
C ALA A 72 -2.11 -9.44 14.60
N THR A 73 -1.32 -10.52 14.53
CA THR A 73 0.11 -10.52 14.20
C THR A 73 0.39 -10.94 12.75
N LEU A 74 -0.64 -11.06 11.92
CA LEU A 74 -0.54 -11.60 10.55
C LEU A 74 0.47 -10.85 9.68
N HIS A 75 0.56 -9.52 9.85
CA HIS A 75 1.38 -8.63 9.04
C HIS A 75 2.69 -8.20 9.71
N GLU A 76 3.11 -8.89 10.78
CA GLU A 76 4.38 -8.58 11.45
C GLU A 76 5.60 -9.10 10.69
N ASP A 77 5.45 -10.24 10.00
CA ASP A 77 6.55 -10.94 9.34
C ASP A 77 6.09 -11.57 8.02
N ILE A 78 6.75 -11.20 6.93
CA ILE A 78 6.41 -11.66 5.58
C ILE A 78 6.60 -13.18 5.42
N THR A 79 7.61 -13.77 6.07
CA THR A 79 7.88 -15.21 5.98
C THR A 79 6.74 -16.00 6.60
N ARG A 80 6.24 -15.55 7.77
CA ARG A 80 5.07 -16.13 8.43
C ARG A 80 3.81 -15.93 7.60
N TYR A 81 3.64 -14.74 7.01
CA TYR A 81 2.50 -14.44 6.14
C TYR A 81 2.45 -15.39 4.93
N GLU A 82 3.57 -15.54 4.21
CA GLU A 82 3.67 -16.46 3.07
C GLU A 82 3.47 -17.92 3.49
N ALA A 83 3.99 -18.32 4.66
CA ALA A 83 3.80 -19.67 5.18
C ALA A 83 2.31 -20.03 5.37
N ARG A 84 1.45 -19.06 5.67
CA ARG A 84 -0.01 -19.28 5.77
C ARG A 84 -0.62 -19.66 4.42
N PHE A 85 -0.18 -19.02 3.33
CA PHE A 85 -0.63 -19.37 1.97
C PHE A 85 -0.10 -20.73 1.54
N ARG A 86 1.19 -21.02 1.79
CA ARG A 86 1.78 -22.34 1.51
C ARG A 86 1.04 -23.46 2.24
N ALA A 87 0.70 -23.24 3.52
CA ALA A 87 -0.09 -24.19 4.31
C ALA A 87 -1.53 -24.38 3.80
N ALA A 88 -2.07 -23.42 3.04
CA ALA A 88 -3.36 -23.52 2.36
C ALA A 88 -3.26 -24.16 0.96
N GLY A 89 -2.07 -24.60 0.54
CA GLY A 89 -1.84 -25.21 -0.77
C GLY A 89 -1.56 -24.21 -1.89
N ILE A 90 -1.37 -22.92 -1.57
CA ILE A 90 -1.06 -21.88 -2.56
C ILE A 90 0.45 -21.81 -2.76
N MET A 91 0.87 -21.83 -4.03
CA MET A 91 2.23 -21.51 -4.44
C MET A 91 2.47 -20.00 -4.31
N VAL A 92 3.50 -19.63 -3.56
CA VAL A 92 3.91 -18.23 -3.41
C VAL A 92 5.02 -17.93 -4.41
N ASP A 93 4.74 -17.06 -5.37
CA ASP A 93 5.67 -16.58 -6.38
C ASP A 93 6.09 -15.14 -6.05
N CYS A 94 7.40 -14.93 -5.88
CA CYS A 94 8.01 -13.62 -5.60
C CYS A 94 8.88 -13.11 -6.77
N GLU A 95 8.92 -13.82 -7.90
CA GLU A 95 9.84 -13.56 -9.01
C GLU A 95 9.14 -12.89 -10.19
N THR A 96 7.95 -13.36 -10.58
CA THR A 96 7.27 -12.94 -11.82
C THR A 96 7.03 -11.43 -11.90
N LEU A 97 6.64 -10.81 -10.78
CA LEU A 97 6.38 -9.36 -10.67
C LEU A 97 7.39 -8.65 -9.76
N SER A 98 8.63 -9.13 -9.73
CA SER A 98 9.71 -8.58 -8.88
C SER A 98 10.18 -7.17 -9.26
N ARG A 99 9.77 -6.66 -10.43
CA ARG A 99 10.16 -5.35 -10.96
C ARG A 99 8.95 -4.52 -11.36
N THR A 100 9.02 -3.20 -11.14
CA THR A 100 7.94 -2.27 -11.45
C THR A 100 8.13 -1.59 -12.81
N TRP A 101 7.05 -1.49 -13.60
CA TRP A 101 6.99 -0.67 -14.81
C TRP A 101 6.60 0.79 -14.53
N ARG A 102 6.08 1.07 -13.33
CA ARG A 102 5.53 2.37 -12.97
C ARG A 102 6.61 3.32 -12.45
N CYS A 103 7.38 2.87 -11.46
CA CYS A 103 8.33 3.74 -10.77
C CYS A 103 9.64 3.82 -11.54
N SER A 104 10.26 5.00 -11.52
CA SER A 104 11.61 5.21 -12.06
C SER A 104 12.67 4.51 -11.21
N ALA A 105 13.88 4.39 -11.77
CA ALA A 105 15.03 3.86 -11.03
C ALA A 105 15.30 4.69 -9.76
N THR A 106 15.24 6.02 -9.86
CA THR A 106 15.45 6.94 -8.73
C THR A 106 14.44 6.73 -7.60
N VAL A 107 13.16 6.53 -7.94
CA VAL A 107 12.12 6.26 -6.94
C VAL A 107 12.34 4.89 -6.27
N CYS A 108 12.73 3.87 -7.04
CA CYS A 108 13.00 2.54 -6.50
C CYS A 108 14.22 2.53 -5.57
N GLU A 109 15.28 3.25 -5.94
CA GLU A 109 16.47 3.45 -5.11
C GLU A 109 16.13 4.19 -3.82
N PHE A 110 15.31 5.24 -3.89
CA PHE A 110 14.83 5.94 -2.71
C PHE A 110 14.04 5.03 -1.78
N ILE A 111 13.08 4.27 -2.30
CA ILE A 111 12.27 3.34 -1.49
C ILE A 111 13.16 2.26 -0.84
N THR A 112 14.06 1.66 -1.62
CA THR A 112 14.98 0.62 -1.13
C THR A 112 15.92 1.19 -0.06
N GLY A 113 16.55 2.33 -0.31
CA GLY A 113 17.53 2.93 0.60
C GLY A 113 16.92 3.58 1.84
N GLN A 114 15.79 4.27 1.70
CA GLN A 114 15.19 5.04 2.81
C GLN A 114 14.15 4.26 3.60
N LEU A 115 13.37 3.39 2.95
CA LEU A 115 12.30 2.62 3.61
C LEU A 115 12.72 1.18 3.93
N ASN A 116 13.85 0.70 3.40
CA ASN A 116 14.28 -0.70 3.50
C ASN A 116 13.22 -1.68 2.97
N ILE A 117 12.56 -1.31 1.87
CA ILE A 117 11.62 -2.14 1.13
C ILE A 117 12.23 -2.39 -0.24
N ARG A 118 12.54 -3.65 -0.56
CA ARG A 118 13.19 -4.00 -1.82
C ARG A 118 12.21 -3.82 -2.98
N ILE A 119 12.55 -2.93 -3.90
CA ILE A 119 11.83 -2.71 -5.16
C ILE A 119 12.84 -2.33 -6.25
N SER A 120 12.59 -2.72 -7.49
CA SER A 120 13.43 -2.36 -8.61
C SER A 120 12.60 -2.02 -9.85
N ALA A 121 13.06 -1.07 -10.65
CA ALA A 121 12.40 -0.68 -11.89
C ALA A 121 12.71 -1.68 -13.02
N HIS A 122 11.79 -1.88 -13.96
CA HIS A 122 12.05 -2.57 -15.23
C HIS A 122 12.93 -1.72 -16.16
N GLY A 123 12.60 -0.44 -16.27
CA GLY A 123 13.34 0.53 -17.08
C GLY A 123 14.50 1.20 -16.33
N THR A 124 15.27 1.99 -17.06
CA THR A 124 16.42 2.76 -16.55
C THR A 124 16.16 4.26 -16.49
N HIS A 125 14.93 4.70 -16.76
CA HIS A 125 14.58 6.11 -16.69
C HIS A 125 14.69 6.62 -15.25
N THR A 126 15.12 7.86 -15.10
CA THR A 126 15.29 8.55 -13.84
C THR A 126 14.30 9.70 -13.73
N THR A 127 13.95 10.05 -12.51
CA THR A 127 13.06 11.17 -12.20
C THR A 127 13.63 11.97 -11.03
N GLN A 128 13.06 13.13 -10.74
CA GLN A 128 13.52 13.99 -9.66
C GLN A 128 12.81 13.66 -8.34
N ILE A 129 13.58 13.62 -7.25
CA ILE A 129 13.05 13.68 -5.88
C ILE A 129 13.54 14.98 -5.25
N GLU A 130 12.62 15.91 -4.98
CA GLU A 130 12.92 17.22 -4.42
C GLU A 130 12.45 17.30 -2.96
N ILE A 131 13.35 17.70 -2.05
CA ILE A 131 13.00 18.05 -0.68
C ILE A 131 12.81 19.56 -0.62
N VAL A 132 11.56 20.00 -0.53
CA VAL A 132 11.18 21.40 -0.63
C VAL A 132 11.16 22.04 0.76
N THR A 133 12.17 22.85 1.05
CA THR A 133 12.30 23.62 2.30
C THR A 133 11.80 25.05 2.19
N ASP A 134 11.57 25.54 0.98
CA ASP A 134 11.06 26.88 0.74
C ASP A 134 9.53 26.94 0.84
N GLU A 135 9.02 27.91 1.61
CA GLU A 135 7.59 28.09 1.83
C GLU A 135 6.85 28.54 0.56
N ALA A 136 7.46 29.41 -0.25
CA ALA A 136 6.83 29.91 -1.48
C ALA A 136 6.67 28.78 -2.52
N ARG A 137 7.68 27.93 -2.67
CA ARG A 137 7.63 26.71 -3.49
C ARG A 137 6.60 25.72 -2.97
N SER A 138 6.48 25.56 -1.65
CA SER A 138 5.45 24.70 -1.03
C SER A 138 4.04 25.22 -1.33
N ALA A 139 3.83 26.53 -1.27
CA ALA A 139 2.55 27.16 -1.62
C ALA A 139 2.23 27.03 -3.11
N ALA A 140 3.23 27.15 -3.99
CA ALA A 140 3.06 26.93 -5.43
C ALA A 140 2.63 25.48 -5.75
N LEU A 141 3.28 24.48 -5.12
CA LEU A 141 2.89 23.07 -5.28
C LEU A 141 1.49 22.79 -4.74
N HIS A 142 1.12 23.41 -3.62
CA HIS A 142 -0.24 23.30 -3.07
C HIS A 142 -1.30 23.82 -4.05
N ALA A 143 -1.05 24.95 -4.71
CA ALA A 143 -1.97 25.56 -5.67
C ALA A 143 -2.06 24.81 -7.03
N ASP A 144 -1.07 23.99 -7.38
CA ASP A 144 -1.04 23.28 -8.66
C ASP A 144 -2.03 22.09 -8.69
N ASN A 145 -3.17 22.27 -9.33
CA ASN A 145 -4.20 21.22 -9.41
C ASN A 145 -3.86 20.06 -10.35
N THR A 146 -2.81 20.16 -11.17
CA THR A 146 -2.37 19.05 -12.03
C THR A 146 -1.64 17.96 -11.25
N MET A 147 -1.09 18.34 -10.09
CA MET A 147 -0.33 17.44 -9.21
C MET A 147 -1.13 17.08 -7.95
N ILE A 148 -1.19 15.79 -7.66
CA ILE A 148 -1.85 15.30 -6.45
C ILE A 148 -1.00 15.60 -5.20
N LYS A 149 -1.65 16.07 -4.13
CA LYS A 149 -1.04 16.21 -2.80
C LYS A 149 -1.44 15.03 -1.91
N LEU A 150 -0.46 14.22 -1.53
CA LEU A 150 -0.64 13.03 -0.71
C LEU A 150 -0.29 13.36 0.75
N PHE A 151 -1.28 13.32 1.64
CA PHE A 151 -1.12 13.56 3.07
C PHE A 151 -1.16 12.27 3.88
N TYR A 152 -0.54 12.23 5.05
CA TYR A 152 -0.68 11.05 5.91
C TYR A 152 -2.13 10.77 6.35
N ARG A 153 -2.89 11.84 6.63
CA ARG A 153 -4.30 11.85 7.01
C ARG A 153 -4.90 13.25 6.78
N GLU A 154 -6.22 13.38 6.94
CA GLU A 154 -6.94 14.67 6.97
C GLU A 154 -6.68 15.59 5.76
N HIS A 155 -6.36 15.03 4.59
CA HIS A 155 -6.05 15.82 3.39
C HIS A 155 -7.15 16.84 3.03
N HIS A 156 -8.42 16.50 3.26
CA HIS A 156 -9.58 17.34 2.98
C HIS A 156 -9.54 18.72 3.65
N ARG A 157 -8.75 18.89 4.72
CA ARG A 157 -8.62 20.16 5.44
C ARG A 157 -7.82 21.22 4.67
N TYR A 158 -7.09 20.83 3.63
CA TYR A 158 -6.15 21.72 2.95
C TYR A 158 -6.69 22.31 1.64
N GLY A 159 -7.92 21.98 1.23
CA GLY A 159 -8.59 22.65 0.11
C GLY A 159 -7.87 22.54 -1.25
N CYS A 160 -7.11 21.47 -1.48
CA CYS A 160 -6.38 21.23 -2.73
C CYS A 160 -6.67 19.83 -3.31
N HIS A 161 -6.31 19.61 -4.58
CA HIS A 161 -6.34 18.28 -5.20
C HIS A 161 -5.45 17.32 -4.39
N SER A 162 -6.07 16.47 -3.58
CA SER A 162 -5.37 15.74 -2.52
C SER A 162 -6.04 14.42 -2.14
N MET A 163 -5.25 13.52 -1.55
CA MET A 163 -5.67 12.24 -1.00
C MET A 163 -4.81 11.86 0.22
N ASN A 164 -5.26 10.85 0.98
CA ASN A 164 -4.40 10.23 1.99
C ASN A 164 -3.41 9.24 1.33
N TRP A 165 -2.23 9.08 1.92
CA TRP A 165 -1.18 8.14 1.47
C TRP A 165 -1.74 6.74 1.21
N GLY A 166 -2.35 6.12 2.22
CA GLY A 166 -2.96 4.79 2.06
C GLY A 166 -4.14 4.79 1.11
N GLY A 167 -4.94 5.86 1.07
CA GLY A 167 -6.08 5.98 0.17
C GLY A 167 -5.72 6.09 -1.31
N SER A 168 -4.46 6.41 -1.63
CA SER A 168 -3.98 6.45 -3.01
C SER A 168 -3.63 5.07 -3.59
N LYS A 169 -3.64 4.02 -2.77
CA LYS A 169 -3.34 2.63 -3.17
C LYS A 169 -4.22 2.18 -4.33
N GLY A 170 -3.67 1.34 -5.20
CA GLY A 170 -4.34 0.87 -6.44
C GLY A 170 -4.43 1.92 -7.56
N LEU A 171 -4.35 3.21 -7.27
CA LEU A 171 -4.39 4.25 -8.30
C LEU A 171 -3.06 4.34 -9.07
N ASP A 172 -3.14 4.62 -10.36
CA ASP A 172 -1.98 4.60 -11.24
C ASP A 172 -1.88 5.81 -12.19
N HIS A 173 -2.78 6.79 -12.11
CA HIS A 173 -2.91 7.89 -13.07
C HIS A 173 -2.10 9.15 -12.71
N PHE A 174 -1.25 9.10 -11.69
CA PHE A 174 -0.44 10.24 -11.28
C PHE A 174 0.90 10.26 -12.00
N GLN A 175 1.18 11.37 -12.70
CA GLN A 175 2.50 11.61 -13.26
C GLN A 175 3.46 12.00 -12.13
N ASP A 176 3.30 13.21 -11.60
CA ASP A 176 4.08 13.71 -10.47
C ASP A 176 3.25 13.70 -9.18
N VAL A 177 3.91 13.58 -8.03
CA VAL A 177 3.23 13.59 -6.72
C VAL A 177 3.92 14.54 -5.74
N CYS A 178 3.12 15.26 -4.96
CA CYS A 178 3.59 16.03 -3.82
C CYS A 178 3.23 15.29 -2.53
N ILE A 179 4.23 14.84 -1.78
CA ILE A 179 4.05 14.10 -0.52
C ILE A 179 4.20 15.08 0.65
N VAL A 180 3.11 15.32 1.35
CA VAL A 180 3.05 16.21 2.51
C VAL A 180 3.39 15.44 3.79
N MET A 181 4.47 15.86 4.44
CA MET A 181 5.07 15.17 5.57
C MET A 181 4.75 15.90 6.88
N GLY A 182 4.10 15.21 7.82
CA GLY A 182 3.97 15.71 9.19
C GLY A 182 5.32 15.84 9.88
N ALA A 183 5.39 16.59 10.99
CA ALA A 183 6.66 16.94 11.65
C ALA A 183 7.59 15.73 11.92
N ASN A 184 7.05 14.63 12.44
CA ASN A 184 7.82 13.41 12.72
C ASN A 184 8.33 12.72 11.45
N HIS A 185 7.52 12.69 10.39
CA HIS A 185 7.91 12.10 9.10
C HIS A 185 8.97 12.96 8.43
N TRP A 186 8.80 14.27 8.45
CA TRP A 186 9.75 15.23 7.90
C TRP A 186 11.11 15.14 8.58
N MET A 187 11.15 15.14 9.92
CA MET A 187 12.38 14.97 10.68
C MET A 187 13.11 13.67 10.30
N ARG A 188 12.38 12.56 10.14
CA ARG A 188 12.96 11.27 9.76
C ARG A 188 13.42 11.22 8.31
N LEU A 189 12.77 11.93 7.39
CA LEU A 189 13.23 12.11 6.02
C LEU A 189 14.59 12.82 6.01
N ILE A 190 14.70 13.97 6.69
CA ILE A 190 15.94 14.76 6.76
C ILE A 190 17.08 13.97 7.42
N GLN A 191 16.77 13.19 8.45
CA GLN A 191 17.76 12.36 9.16
C GLN A 191 18.07 11.03 8.47
N GLN A 192 17.43 10.72 7.33
CA GLN A 192 17.53 9.42 6.64
C GLN A 192 17.18 8.22 7.53
N LYS A 193 16.16 8.38 8.37
CA LYS A 193 15.69 7.39 9.36
C LYS A 193 14.24 6.95 9.08
N LEU A 194 13.80 7.00 7.83
CA LEU A 194 12.45 6.58 7.44
C LEU A 194 12.21 5.08 7.64
N ALA A 195 13.24 4.24 7.51
CA ALA A 195 13.15 2.80 7.76
C ALA A 195 12.72 2.45 9.20
N ALA A 196 12.96 3.34 10.15
CA ALA A 196 12.58 3.20 11.56
C ALA A 196 11.15 3.71 11.86
N LEU A 197 10.37 4.09 10.84
CA LEU A 197 8.94 4.35 11.00
C LEU A 197 8.20 3.06 11.40
N PRO A 198 7.13 3.15 12.20
CA PRO A 198 6.26 2.01 12.45
C PRO A 198 5.74 1.42 11.13
N PRO A 199 5.56 0.09 11.01
CA PRO A 199 5.16 -0.57 9.76
C PRO A 199 3.96 0.11 9.07
N SER A 200 2.89 0.38 9.80
CA SER A 200 1.70 1.07 9.26
C SER A 200 2.01 2.42 8.60
N SER A 201 2.91 3.22 9.20
CA SER A 201 3.29 4.51 8.63
C SER A 201 4.27 4.37 7.47
N ARG A 202 5.20 3.40 7.56
CA ARG A 202 6.20 3.13 6.53
C ARG A 202 5.55 2.59 5.26
N ASN A 203 4.61 1.66 5.40
CA ASN A 203 3.84 1.07 4.31
C ASN A 203 3.00 2.13 3.58
N ARG A 204 2.34 3.03 4.32
CA ARG A 204 1.60 4.15 3.71
C ARG A 204 2.53 5.10 2.94
N LEU A 205 3.70 5.41 3.48
CA LEU A 205 4.68 6.24 2.77
C LEU A 205 5.19 5.53 1.51
N TYR A 206 5.42 4.22 1.57
CA TYR A 206 5.77 3.42 0.40
C TYR A 206 4.66 3.45 -0.67
N VAL A 207 3.39 3.33 -0.29
CA VAL A 207 2.26 3.54 -1.21
C VAL A 207 2.35 4.92 -1.86
N ALA A 208 2.51 5.99 -1.08
CA ALA A 208 2.58 7.36 -1.60
C ALA A 208 3.75 7.56 -2.58
N CYS A 209 4.95 7.05 -2.27
CA CYS A 209 6.10 7.13 -3.17
C CYS A 209 5.87 6.34 -4.47
N SER A 210 5.32 5.12 -4.35
CA SER A 210 5.09 4.22 -5.50
C SER A 210 3.94 4.66 -6.42
N ARG A 211 3.26 5.77 -6.11
CA ARG A 211 2.25 6.38 -6.98
C ARG A 211 2.84 7.26 -8.07
N ALA A 212 4.08 7.74 -7.92
CA ALA A 212 4.72 8.58 -8.91
C ALA A 212 5.20 7.77 -10.12
N ARG A 213 4.75 8.14 -11.33
CA ARG A 213 5.42 7.75 -12.58
C ARG A 213 6.61 8.66 -12.89
N GLY A 214 6.54 9.90 -12.43
CA GLY A 214 7.50 10.98 -12.62
C GLY A 214 8.17 11.38 -11.31
N ASN A 215 8.08 12.67 -11.00
CA ASN A 215 8.79 13.32 -9.91
C ASN A 215 8.06 13.22 -8.57
N ILE A 216 8.83 13.24 -7.48
CA ILE A 216 8.33 13.30 -6.11
C ILE A 216 8.80 14.61 -5.47
N TYR A 217 7.86 15.36 -4.88
CA TYR A 217 8.16 16.54 -4.08
C TYR A 217 7.77 16.30 -2.63
N PHE A 218 8.72 16.27 -1.72
CA PHE A 218 8.44 16.23 -0.28
C PHE A 218 8.34 17.65 0.28
N ILE A 219 7.21 17.98 0.91
CA ILE A 219 7.02 19.26 1.61
C ILE A 219 6.63 19.03 3.07
N PRO A 220 7.04 19.90 4.02
CA PRO A 220 6.59 19.80 5.39
C PRO A 220 5.17 20.37 5.54
N GLU A 221 4.30 19.66 6.25
CA GLU A 221 2.92 20.08 6.51
C GLU A 221 2.84 21.45 7.20
N SER A 222 3.87 21.84 7.96
CA SER A 222 3.96 23.15 8.61
C SER A 222 3.84 24.31 7.63
N HIS A 223 4.34 24.17 6.39
CA HIS A 223 4.24 25.21 5.36
C HIS A 223 2.81 25.41 4.85
N LEU A 224 1.94 24.41 5.06
CA LEU A 224 0.56 24.43 4.60
C LEU A 224 -0.45 24.83 5.67
N ARG A 225 0.00 25.14 6.91
CA ARG A 225 -0.90 25.46 8.03
C ARG A 225 -1.86 26.62 7.73
N ARG A 226 -1.43 27.61 6.96
CA ARG A 226 -2.26 28.75 6.52
C ARG A 226 -3.43 28.36 5.61
N PHE A 227 -3.38 27.18 4.97
CA PHE A 227 -4.43 26.67 4.09
C PHE A 227 -5.34 25.66 4.79
N ARG A 228 -5.12 25.40 6.08
CA ARG A 228 -5.91 24.43 6.84
C ARG A 228 -7.23 25.06 7.30
N ASN A 229 -8.33 24.49 6.85
CA ASN A 229 -9.68 24.77 7.33
C ASN A 229 -9.94 24.13 8.71
#